data_AF-A0A7V0P6H3-F1
#
_entry.id   AF-A0A7V0P6H3-F1
#
_cell.length_a   1.000
_cell.length_b   1.000
_cell.length_c   1.000
_cell.angle_alpha   90.00
_cell.angle_beta   90.00
_cell.angle_gamma   90.00
#
_symmetry.space_group_name_H-M   'P 1'
#
loop_
_entity.id
_entity.type
_entity.pdbx_description
1 polymer ?
#
loop_
_entity_poly.entity_id
_entity_poly.type
_entity_poly.pdbx_seq_one_letter_code
_entity_poly.pdbx_strand_id
1 'polypeptide(L)' 'MRRVTIREVAALAGVSPSTVSRVLNGKDAGHMRPETKERVLAAIEALDYTPAKAA' A
#
# COMPACT_ATOMS: atom_id res chain seq x y z
N MET A 1 -9.16 -10.78 -16.87
CA MET A 1 -7.97 -10.04 -16.39
C MET A 1 -8.11 -9.83 -14.89
N ARG A 2 -7.18 -10.36 -14.08
CA ARG A 2 -7.23 -10.27 -12.61
C ARG A 2 -6.64 -8.93 -12.20
N ARG A 3 -7.48 -8.02 -11.70
CA ARG A 3 -7.05 -6.69 -11.25
C ARG A 3 -6.30 -6.84 -9.94
N VAL A 4 -5.11 -6.26 -9.83
CA VAL A 4 -4.39 -6.18 -8.56
C VAL A 4 -5.26 -5.41 -7.58
N THR A 5 -5.48 -6.00 -6.40
CA THR A 5 -6.27 -5.38 -5.33
C THR A 5 -5.36 -4.95 -4.20
N ILE A 6 -5.85 -4.05 -3.34
CA ILE A 6 -5.14 -3.63 -2.13
C ILE A 6 -4.76 -4.80 -1.20
N ARG A 7 -5.49 -5.93 -1.27
CA ARG A 7 -5.17 -7.16 -0.54
C ARG A 7 -3.90 -7.83 -1.06
N GLU A 8 -3.69 -7.83 -2.36
CA GLU A 8 -2.48 -8.39 -2.99
C GLU A 8 -1.26 -7.53 -2.62
N VAL A 9 -1.42 -6.20 -2.69
CA VAL A 9 -0.40 -5.24 -2.23
C VAL A 9 -0.07 -5.45 -0.77
N ALA A 10 -1.08 -5.62 0.08
CA ALA A 10 -0.89 -5.87 1.50
C ALA A 10 -0.17 -7.20 1.79
N ALA A 11 -0.53 -8.26 1.06
CA ALA A 11 0.13 -9.56 1.18
C ALA A 11 1.61 -9.49 0.75
N LEU A 12 1.91 -8.83 -0.36
CA LEU A 12 3.28 -8.65 -0.85
C LEU A 12 4.10 -7.76 0.08
N ALA A 13 3.52 -6.65 0.53
CA ALA A 13 4.14 -5.75 1.49
C ALA A 13 4.19 -6.34 2.90
N GLY A 14 3.60 -7.52 3.17
CA GLY A 14 3.50 -8.19 4.46
C GLY A 14 2.86 -7.34 5.57
N VAL A 15 1.83 -6.57 5.21
CA VAL A 15 1.06 -5.71 6.13
C VAL A 15 -0.44 -5.99 6.01
N SER A 16 -1.24 -5.40 6.89
CA SER A 16 -2.70 -5.45 6.75
C SER A 16 -3.19 -4.52 5.62
N PRO A 17 -4.28 -4.86 4.90
CA PRO A 17 -4.93 -3.95 3.94
C PRO A 17 -5.26 -2.57 4.54
N SER A 18 -5.59 -2.53 5.84
CA SER A 18 -5.83 -1.28 6.58
C SER A 18 -4.58 -0.40 6.69
N THR A 19 -3.40 -1.01 6.71
CA THR A 19 -2.11 -0.30 6.72
C THR A 19 -1.86 0.33 5.36
N VAL A 20 -2.05 -0.44 4.28
CA VAL A 20 -1.93 0.07 2.90
C VAL A 20 -2.92 1.21 2.67
N SER A 21 -4.16 1.06 3.12
CA SER A 21 -5.18 2.12 3.03
C SER A 21 -4.75 3.39 3.79
N ARG A 22 -4.14 3.25 4.97
CA ARG A 22 -3.60 4.41 5.72
C ARG A 22 -2.45 5.09 4.99
N VAL A 23 -1.52 4.33 4.42
CA VAL A 23 -0.41 4.88 3.61
C VAL A 23 -0.94 5.63 2.39
N LEU A 24 -1.88 5.02 1.66
CA LEU A 24 -2.50 5.63 0.47
C LEU A 24 -3.28 6.90 0.79
N ASN A 25 -3.94 6.96 1.95
CA ASN A 25 -4.69 8.13 2.41
C ASN A 25 -3.84 9.13 3.19
N GLY A 26 -2.52 8.92 3.34
CA GLY A 26 -1.65 9.76 4.16
C GLY A 26 -2.04 9.82 5.64
N LYS A 27 -2.81 8.83 6.11
CA LYS A 27 -3.26 8.68 7.51
C LYS A 27 -2.30 7.84 8.34
N ASP A 28 -1.07 7.65 7.88
CA ASP A 28 0.04 7.18 8.70
C ASP A 28 0.49 8.32 9.64
N ALA A 29 -0.33 8.65 10.65
CA ALA A 29 -0.10 9.75 11.58
C ALA A 29 1.12 9.55 12.51
N GLY A 30 2.31 9.30 11.96
CA GLY A 30 3.55 9.04 12.71
C GLY A 30 3.63 7.67 13.39
N HIS A 31 2.54 6.89 13.39
CA HIS A 31 2.50 5.55 14.00
C HIS A 31 3.10 4.44 13.12
N MET A 32 3.50 4.76 11.88
CA MET A 32 4.06 3.78 10.96
C MET A 32 5.57 3.92 10.88
N ARG A 33 6.26 2.78 10.95
CA ARG A 33 7.70 2.75 10.72
C ARG A 33 7.98 3.11 9.25
N PRO A 34 9.02 3.93 8.97
CA PRO A 34 9.41 4.26 7.60
C PRO A 34 9.66 3.00 6.75
N GLU A 35 10.24 1.98 7.36
CA GLU A 35 10.49 0.67 6.73
C GLU A 35 9.20 -0.03 6.24
N THR A 36 8.09 0.13 6.97
CA THR A 36 6.78 -0.39 6.55
C THR A 36 6.22 0.40 5.37
N LYS A 37 6.43 1.72 5.36
CA LYS A 37 6.01 2.60 4.26
C LYS A 37 6.78 2.27 2.98
N GLU A 38 8.10 2.07 3.09
CA GLU A 38 8.95 1.64 1.98
C GLU A 38 8.52 0.29 1.40
N ARG A 39 8.22 -0.69 2.25
CA ARG A 39 7.69 -2.00 1.80
C ARG A 39 6.36 -1.88 1.04
N VAL A 40 5.46 -1.01 1.51
CA VAL A 40 4.18 -0.76 0.84
C VAL A 40 4.41 -0.08 -0.50
N LEU A 41 5.28 0.93 -0.58
CA LEU A 41 5.63 1.61 -1.84
C LEU A 41 6.28 0.64 -2.83
N ALA A 42 7.22 -0.19 -2.38
CA ALA A 42 7.87 -1.20 -3.21
C ALA A 42 6.87 -2.24 -3.73
N ALA A 43 5.92 -2.68 -2.90
CA ALA A 43 4.88 -3.61 -3.32
C ALA A 43 3.88 -2.97 -4.30
N ILE A 44 3.60 -1.69 -4.13
CA ILE A 44 2.77 -0.90 -5.05
C ILE A 44 3.43 -0.85 -6.44
N GLU A 45 4.72 -0.52 -6.51
CA GLU A 45 5.47 -0.51 -7.77
C GLU A 45 5.60 -1.91 -8.38
N ALA A 46 5.93 -2.93 -7.57
CA ALA A 46 6.11 -4.30 -8.05
C ALA A 46 4.83 -4.90 -8.65
N LEU A 47 3.66 -4.47 -8.17
CA LEU A 47 2.37 -4.95 -8.66
C LEU A 47 1.73 -4.01 -9.69
N ASP A 48 2.43 -2.96 -10.11
CA ASP A 48 1.88 -1.89 -10.96
C ASP A 48 0.53 -1.36 -10.41
N TYR A 49 0.39 -1.38 -9.08
CA TYR A 49 -0.84 -0.99 -8.42
C TYR A 49 -0.94 0.53 -8.47
N THR A 50 -1.56 1.06 -9.51
CA THR A 50 -1.81 2.50 -9.56
C THR A 50 -3.03 2.79 -8.68
N PRO A 51 -2.88 3.42 -7.49
CA PRO A 51 -4.04 3.95 -6.80
C PRO A 51 -4.71 4.93 -7.77
N ALA A 52 -5.97 4.69 -8.12
CA ALA A 52 -6.72 5.64 -8.92
C ALA A 52 -6.65 6.97 -8.17
N LYS A 53 -5.87 7.91 -8.73
CA LYS A 53 -5.62 9.25 -8.19
C LYS A 53 -6.89 9.77 -7.52
N ALA A 54 -6.85 9.99 -6.21
CA ALA A 54 -7.68 11.04 -5.66
C ALA A 54 -7.15 12.34 -6.29
N ALA A 55 -8.08 13.07 -6.91
CA ALA A 55 -7.86 14.30 -7.68
C ALA A 55 -7.03 15.35 -6.91
#